data_AF-A0A9X2YGN6-F1
#
_entry.id   AF-A0A9X2YGN6-F1
#
_cell.length_a   1.000
_cell.length_b   1.000
_cell.length_c   1.000
_cell.angle_alpha   90.00
_cell.angle_beta   90.00
_cell.angle_gamma   90.00
#
_symmetry.space_group_name_H-M   'P 1'
#
loop_
_entity.id
_entity.type
_entity.pdbx_description
1 polymer ?
#
loop_
_entity_poly.entity_id
_entity_poly.type
_entity_poly.pdbx_seq_one_letter_code
_entity_poly.pdbx_strand_id
1 'polypeptide(L)' 'MSAEHSLDRVIDTLTARFPTLDRATVADCVTATHARLQQSATIDSHLTALAQRQAGEALARRTGGPE' A
#
# COMPACT_ATOMS: atom_id res chain seq x y z
N MET A 1 2.75 3.38 16.63
CA MET A 1 1.42 4.00 16.78
C MET A 1 1.17 4.88 15.55
N SER A 2 0.14 4.66 14.73
CA SER A 2 -0.61 5.74 14.02
C SER A 2 -1.59 5.28 12.93
N ALA A 3 -1.42 4.08 12.32
CA ALA A 3 -2.33 3.66 11.24
C ALA A 3 -3.74 3.33 11.75
N GLU A 4 -3.84 2.60 12.86
CA GLU A 4 -5.11 2.19 13.47
C GLU A 4 -5.95 3.40 13.93
N HIS A 5 -5.31 4.39 14.57
CA HIS A 5 -5.98 5.65 14.96
C HIS A 5 -6.40 6.52 13.77
N SER A 6 -5.72 6.39 12.62
CA SER A 6 -6.09 7.15 11.43
C SER A 6 -7.29 6.53 10.72
N LEU A 7 -7.38 5.20 10.68
CA LEU A 7 -8.51 4.49 10.10
C LEU A 7 -9.79 4.70 10.91
N ASP A 8 -9.72 4.71 12.24
CA ASP A 8 -10.89 4.90 13.10
C ASP A 8 -11.55 6.28 12.89
N ARG A 9 -10.74 7.34 12.73
CA ARG A 9 -11.25 8.68 12.36
C ARG A 9 -11.92 8.73 10.99
N VAL A 10 -11.39 7.98 10.02
CA VAL A 10 -11.97 7.88 8.68
C VAL A 10 -13.31 7.14 8.75
N ILE A 11 -13.40 6.08 9.55
CA ILE A 11 -14.64 5.34 9.80
C ILE A 11 -15.68 6.25 10.46
N ASP A 12 -15.33 7.00 11.50
CA ASP A 12 -16.26 7.94 12.14
C ASP A 12 -16.74 9.03 11.17
N THR A 13 -15.83 9.59 10.37
CA THR A 13 -16.18 10.63 9.37
C THR A 13 -17.12 10.08 8.29
N LEU A 14 -16.86 8.87 7.80
CA LEU A 14 -17.69 8.23 6.77
C LEU A 14 -19.04 7.77 7.34
N THR A 15 -19.07 7.28 8.58
CA THR A 15 -20.32 6.91 9.26
C THR A 15 -21.21 8.14 9.47
N ALA A 16 -20.63 9.28 9.84
CA ALA A 16 -21.36 10.55 9.95
C ALA A 16 -21.87 11.06 8.59
N ARG A 17 -21.16 10.78 7.50
CA ARG A 17 -21.54 11.19 6.13
C ARG A 17 -22.55 10.24 5.47
N PHE A 18 -22.58 8.98 5.90
CA PHE A 18 -23.50 7.95 5.41
C PHE A 18 -24.34 7.38 6.56
N PRO A 19 -25.29 8.16 7.12
CA PRO A 19 -26.06 7.75 8.30
C PRO A 19 -27.01 6.57 8.06
N THR A 20 -27.20 6.16 6.80
CA THR A 20 -28.01 5.00 6.40
C THR A 20 -27.24 3.68 6.43
N LEU A 21 -25.91 3.74 6.57
CA LEU A 21 -25.04 2.57 6.61
C LEU A 21 -24.60 2.31 8.05
N ASP A 22 -24.53 1.04 8.42
CA ASP A 22 -24.01 0.64 9.72
C ASP A 22 -22.49 0.87 9.81
N ARG A 23 -22.02 1.20 11.01
CA ARG A 23 -20.59 1.46 11.28
C ARG A 23 -19.74 0.25 10.91
N ALA A 24 -20.24 -0.97 11.12
CA ALA A 24 -19.53 -2.19 10.75
C ALA A 24 -19.29 -2.27 9.23
N THR A 25 -20.28 -1.92 8.42
CA THR A 25 -20.18 -1.89 6.95
C THR A 25 -19.19 -0.83 6.47
N VAL A 26 -19.20 0.35 7.10
CA VAL A 26 -18.24 1.42 6.79
C VAL A 26 -16.82 1.00 7.17
N ALA A 27 -16.66 0.38 8.35
CA ALA A 27 -15.38 -0.13 8.80
C ALA A 27 -14.81 -1.18 7.84
N ASP A 28 -15.60 -2.19 7.48
CA ASP A 28 -15.18 -3.26 6.57
C ASP A 28 -14.73 -2.71 5.21
N CYS A 29 -15.50 -1.77 4.65
CA CYS A 29 -15.16 -1.10 3.39
C CYS A 29 -13.84 -0.31 3.48
N VAL A 30 -13.63 0.43 4.57
CA VAL A 30 -12.42 1.21 4.82
C VAL A 30 -11.21 0.29 5.00
N THR A 31 -11.34 -0.79 5.76
CA THR A 31 -10.26 -1.74 5.99
C THR A 31 -9.89 -2.52 4.73
N ALA A 32 -10.88 -2.97 3.95
CA ALA A 32 -10.66 -3.64 2.67
C ALA A 32 -9.96 -2.73 1.66
N THR A 33 -10.36 -1.46 1.59
CA THR A 33 -9.73 -0.46 0.72
C THR A 33 -8.29 -0.18 1.14
N HIS A 34 -8.05 -0.03 2.45
CA HIS A 34 -6.69 0.17 2.99
C HIS A 34 -5.79 -1.04 2.70
N ALA A 35 -6.27 -2.26 2.90
CA ALA A 35 -5.51 -3.48 2.62
C ALA A 35 -5.15 -3.59 1.12
N ARG A 36 -6.09 -3.27 0.23
CA ARG A 36 -5.84 -3.26 -1.22
C ARG A 36 -4.78 -2.22 -1.62
N LEU A 37 -4.89 -1.00 -1.10
CA LEU A 37 -3.91 0.06 -1.36
C LEU A 37 -2.53 -0.29 -0.80
N GLN A 38 -2.48 -0.86 0.40
CA GLN A 38 -1.24 -1.33 1.00
C GLN A 38 -0.61 -2.44 0.15
N GLN A 39 -1.40 -3.40 -0.32
CA GLN A 39 -0.91 -4.47 -1.17
C GLN A 39 -0.39 -3.95 -2.52
N SER A 40 -1.09 -3.00 -3.16
CA SER A 40 -0.60 -2.32 -4.37
C SER A 40 0.70 -1.55 -4.12
N ALA A 41 0.78 -0.75 -3.06
CA ALA A 41 1.98 0.03 -2.73
C ALA A 41 3.18 -0.87 -2.36
N THR A 42 2.93 -1.98 -1.66
CA THR A 42 3.94 -3.01 -1.40
C THR A 42 4.38 -3.66 -2.70
N ILE A 43 3.47 -4.00 -3.61
CA ILE A 43 3.86 -4.55 -4.92
C ILE A 43 4.73 -3.55 -5.67
N ASP A 44 4.36 -2.28 -5.79
CA ASP A 44 5.14 -1.27 -6.54
C ASP A 44 6.50 -1.00 -5.91
N SER A 45 6.59 -0.91 -4.58
CA SER A 45 7.88 -0.74 -3.89
C SER A 45 8.79 -1.96 -4.07
N HIS A 46 8.23 -3.17 -3.97
CA HIS A 46 8.97 -4.40 -4.24
C HIS A 46 9.37 -4.53 -5.71
N LEU A 47 8.49 -4.14 -6.64
CA LEU A 47 8.77 -4.13 -8.08
C LEU A 47 9.89 -3.14 -8.41
N THR A 48 9.87 -1.95 -7.80
CA THR A 48 10.92 -0.94 -7.97
C THR A 48 12.25 -1.43 -7.45
N ALA A 49 12.28 -2.06 -6.26
CA ALA A 49 13.49 -2.63 -5.68
C ALA A 49 14.04 -3.80 -6.53
N LEU A 50 13.16 -4.68 -7.01
CA LEU A 50 13.53 -5.77 -7.92
C LEU A 50 14.04 -5.25 -9.27
N ALA A 51 13.38 -4.26 -9.84
CA ALA A 51 13.79 -3.61 -11.07
C ALA A 51 15.16 -2.95 -10.93
N GLN A 52 15.39 -2.23 -9.82
CA GLN A 52 16.69 -1.63 -9.53
C GLN A 52 17.80 -2.68 -9.44
N ARG A 53 17.56 -3.79 -8.73
CA ARG A 53 18.53 -4.88 -8.63
C ARG A 53 18.82 -5.53 -9.98
N GLN A 54 17.78 -5.88 -10.74
CA GLN A 54 17.96 -6.53 -12.04
C GLN A 54 18.57 -5.60 -13.08
N ALA A 55 18.20 -4.32 -13.09
CA ALA A 55 18.84 -3.30 -13.92
C ALA A 55 20.32 -3.12 -13.54
N GLY A 56 20.64 -3.07 -12.24
CA GLY A 56 22.01 -3.01 -11.75
C GLY A 56 22.85 -4.21 -12.19
N GLU A 57 22.34 -5.42 -12.04
CA GLU A 57 23.01 -6.64 -12.52
C GLU A 57 23.16 -6.67 -14.04
N ALA A 58 22.14 -6.22 -14.80
CA ALA A 58 22.21 -6.14 -16.25
C ALA A 58 23.22 -5.09 -16.73
N LEU A 59 23.33 -3.95 -16.04
CA LEU A 59 24.31 -2.92 -16.32
C LEU A 59 25.72 -3.41 -15.96
N ALA A 60 25.93 -4.06 -14.81
CA ALA A 60 27.22 -4.62 -14.41
C ALA A 60 27.76 -5.66 -15.41
N ARG A 61 26.88 -6.51 -15.96
CA ARG A 61 27.22 -7.45 -17.03
C ARG A 61 27.59 -6.76 -18.34
N ARG A 62 27.00 -5.58 -18.63
CA ARG A 62 27.29 -4.80 -19.84
C ARG A 62 28.54 -3.95 -19.73
N THR A 63 28.88 -3.48 -18.53
CA THR A 63 30.08 -2.67 -18.28
C THR A 63 31.34 -3.49 -18.05
N GLY A 64 31.24 -4.84 -18.07
CA GLY A 64 32.40 -5.73 -17.93
C GLY A 64 33.14 -5.51 -16.62
N GLY A 65 32.47 -5.72 -15.48
CA GLY A 65 33.16 -5.72 -14.19
C GLY A 65 34.33 -6.72 -14.22
N PRO A 66 35.59 -6.24 -14.07
CA PRO A 66 36.75 -7.10 -14.12
C PRO A 66 36.92 -7.84 -12.79
N GLU A 67 37.06 -9.15 -12.85
CA GLU A 67 37.99 -9.89 -12.00
C GLU A 67 39.15 -10.38 -12.89
#